data_AF-T0LLL9-F1
#
_entry.id   AF-T0LLL9-F1
#
_cell.length_a   1.000
_cell.length_b   1.000
_cell.length_c   1.000
_cell.angle_alpha   90.00
_cell.angle_beta   90.00
_cell.angle_gamma   90.00
#
_symmetry.space_group_name_H-M   'P 1'
#
loop_
_entity.id
_entity.type
_entity.pdbx_description
1 polymer ?
#
loop_
_entity_poly.entity_id
_entity_poly.type
_entity_poly.pdbx_seq_one_letter_code
_entity_poly.pdbx_strand_id
1 'polypeptide(L)'
;MEVNRTPTTANGIETKRKLRKLNMRKNEEFRFLLGKCLKDLPESVRGGVIGSVYAKAAKNGVLEARDYVLVKKNEGIIDESTSKRLIDLIYDYSTYR
;
A
#
# COMPACT_ATOMS: atom_id res chain seq x y z
N MET A 1 45.63 30.36 -2.12
CA MET A 1 45.12 29.09 -2.69
C MET A 1 45.45 28.00 -1.70
N GLU A 2 44.46 27.49 -0.97
CA GLU A 2 44.41 26.09 -0.54
C GLU A 2 42.94 25.79 -0.23
N VAL A 3 42.40 24.84 -0.99
CA VAL A 3 41.00 24.47 -1.08
C VAL A 3 40.76 23.24 -0.21
N ASN A 4 40.41 23.42 1.06
CA ASN A 4 40.02 22.29 1.89
C ASN A 4 38.51 22.06 1.80
N ARG A 5 38.14 21.32 0.74
CA ARG A 5 36.82 20.71 0.57
C ARG A 5 36.73 19.50 1.51
N THR A 6 35.89 19.57 2.53
CA THR A 6 35.28 18.37 3.13
C THR A 6 33.83 18.69 3.50
N PRO A 7 32.82 18.30 2.68
CA PRO A 7 31.51 18.06 3.24
C PRO A 7 31.59 16.78 4.08
N THR A 8 31.54 17.00 5.39
CA THR A 8 31.33 16.00 6.44
C THR A 8 30.39 14.88 5.99
N THR A 9 30.85 13.65 6.13
CA THR A 9 30.06 12.42 6.03
C THR A 9 28.90 12.47 7.01
N ALA A 10 27.73 12.88 6.54
CA ALA A 10 26.47 12.62 7.23
C ALA A 10 26.21 11.11 7.11
N ASN A 11 26.73 10.37 8.08
CA ASN A 11 26.34 9.01 8.40
C ASN A 11 24.86 9.04 8.80
N GLY A 12 23.99 9.05 7.79
CA GLY A 12 22.56 8.85 7.96
C GLY A 12 22.38 7.44 8.46
N ILE A 13 22.16 7.31 9.77
CA ILE A 13 21.63 6.10 10.36
C ILE A 13 20.24 5.94 9.74
N GLU A 14 20.15 5.29 8.58
CA GLU A 14 18.90 4.81 8.01
C GLU A 14 18.34 3.81 9.00
N THR A 15 17.67 4.37 10.02
CA THR A 15 16.82 3.62 10.92
C THR A 15 15.80 3.03 9.97
N LYS A 16 15.94 1.74 9.62
CA LYS A 16 14.96 1.02 8.81
C LYS A 16 13.64 1.13 9.56
N ARG A 17 12.86 2.17 9.25
CA ARG A 17 11.58 2.43 9.90
C ARG A 17 10.77 1.18 9.60
N LYS A 18 10.41 0.45 10.66
CA LYS A 18 9.60 -0.76 10.53
C LYS A 18 8.35 -0.38 9.76
N LEU A 19 8.31 -0.75 8.49
CA LEU A 19 7.26 -0.31 7.60
C LEU A 19 6.16 -1.36 7.70
N ARG A 20 4.96 -0.92 8.04
CA ARG A 20 3.82 -1.83 8.06
C ARG A 20 3.51 -2.21 6.61
N LYS A 21 3.69 -3.50 6.32
CA LYS A 21 3.51 -4.11 4.99
C LYS A 21 2.54 -5.28 5.10
N LEU A 22 2.00 -5.71 3.96
CA LEU A 22 1.16 -6.88 3.87
C LEU A 22 1.85 -8.10 4.50
N ASN A 23 1.15 -8.79 5.38
CA ASN A 23 1.61 -10.02 5.97
C ASN A 23 1.62 -11.12 4.90
N MET A 24 2.81 -11.44 4.40
CA MET A 24 2.98 -12.44 3.33
C MET A 24 2.49 -13.84 3.73
N ARG A 25 2.36 -14.16 5.02
CA ARG A 25 1.81 -15.44 5.49
C ARG A 25 0.29 -15.54 5.25
N LYS A 26 -0.39 -14.39 5.08
CA LYS A 26 -1.83 -14.29 4.81
C LYS A 26 -2.12 -13.68 3.43
N ASN A 27 -1.16 -13.74 2.50
CA ASN A 27 -1.27 -13.04 1.22
C ASN A 27 -2.43 -13.58 0.34
N GLU A 28 -2.66 -14.89 0.35
CA GLU A 28 -3.70 -15.55 -0.44
C GLU A 28 -5.10 -15.18 0.07
N GLU A 29 -5.31 -15.27 1.38
CA GLU A 29 -6.54 -14.82 2.04
C GLU A 29 -6.81 -13.33 1.78
N PHE A 30 -5.79 -12.49 1.91
CA PHE A 30 -5.91 -11.07 1.59
C PHE A 30 -6.32 -10.86 0.13
N ARG A 31 -5.71 -11.57 -0.82
CA ARG A 31 -6.03 -11.46 -2.26
C ARG A 31 -7.46 -11.91 -2.54
N PHE A 32 -7.92 -12.98 -1.89
CA PHE A 32 -9.28 -13.49 -2.02
C PHE A 32 -10.32 -12.49 -1.49
N LEU A 33 -10.12 -11.97 -0.27
CA LEU A 33 -11.00 -10.97 0.34
C LEU A 33 -10.99 -9.64 -0.42
N LEU A 34 -9.83 -9.24 -0.95
CA LEU A 34 -9.68 -8.07 -1.81
C LEU A 34 -10.52 -8.22 -3.08
N GLY A 35 -10.49 -9.40 -3.72
CA GLY A 35 -11.35 -9.72 -4.85
C GLY A 35 -12.84 -9.68 -4.51
N LYS A 36 -13.23 -10.20 -3.33
CA LYS A 36 -14.61 -10.12 -2.84
C LYS A 36 -15.08 -8.69 -2.56
N CYS A 37 -14.23 -7.83 -2.01
CA CYS A 37 -14.58 -6.42 -1.77
C CYS A 37 -14.77 -5.64 -3.08
N LEU A 38 -14.10 -6.06 -4.15
CA LEU A 38 -14.13 -5.40 -5.45
C LEU A 38 -15.05 -6.09 -6.46
N LYS A 39 -15.88 -7.05 -6.02
CA LYS A 39 -16.77 -7.83 -6.88
C LYS A 39 -17.83 -6.99 -7.60
N ASP A 40 -18.14 -5.81 -7.06
CA ASP A 40 -19.14 -4.90 -7.62
C ASP A 40 -18.54 -3.94 -8.67
N LEU A 41 -17.19 -3.90 -8.79
CA LEU A 41 -16.53 -3.12 -9.85
C LEU A 41 -16.64 -3.82 -11.20
N PRO A 42 -16.67 -3.08 -12.32
CA PRO A 42 -16.60 -3.65 -13.65
C PRO A 42 -15.28 -4.42 -13.86
N GLU A 43 -15.34 -5.52 -14.61
CA GLU A 43 -14.19 -6.41 -14.83
C GLU A 43 -12.97 -5.66 -15.42
N SER A 44 -13.23 -4.68 -16.29
CA SER A 44 -12.21 -3.84 -16.94
C SER A 44 -11.30 -3.10 -15.95
N VAL A 45 -11.80 -2.73 -14.77
CA VAL A 45 -11.03 -2.00 -13.75
C VAL A 45 -10.68 -2.86 -12.55
N ARG A 46 -11.48 -3.89 -12.25
CA ARG A 46 -11.34 -4.74 -11.06
C ARG A 46 -9.94 -5.37 -10.97
N GLY A 47 -9.46 -5.98 -12.05
CA GLY A 47 -8.15 -6.64 -12.06
C GLY A 47 -7.00 -5.67 -11.78
N GLY A 48 -7.06 -4.47 -12.37
CA GLY A 48 -6.09 -3.40 -12.16
C GLY A 48 -6.06 -2.89 -10.71
N VAL A 49 -7.23 -2.67 -10.12
CA VAL A 49 -7.35 -2.22 -8.72
C VAL A 49 -6.81 -3.30 -7.75
N ILE A 50 -7.20 -4.57 -7.94
CA ILE A 50 -6.70 -5.69 -7.12
C ILE A 50 -5.16 -5.76 -7.17
N GLY A 51 -4.60 -5.76 -8.39
CA GLY A 51 -3.16 -5.84 -8.59
C GLY A 51 -2.40 -4.67 -7.96
N SER A 52 -2.93 -3.46 -8.12
CA SER A 52 -2.31 -2.23 -7.60
C SER A 52 -2.34 -2.16 -6.08
N VAL A 53 -3.50 -2.45 -5.46
CA VAL A 53 -3.62 -2.49 -3.99
C VAL A 53 -2.69 -3.54 -3.40
N TYR A 54 -2.68 -4.75 -3.96
CA TYR A 54 -1.80 -5.82 -3.52
C TYR A 54 -0.32 -5.43 -3.64
N ALA A 55 0.09 -4.91 -4.80
CA ALA A 55 1.47 -4.53 -5.04
C ALA A 55 1.92 -3.41 -4.09
N LYS A 56 1.09 -2.37 -3.90
CA LYS A 56 1.37 -1.27 -2.97
C LYS A 56 1.45 -1.77 -1.53
N ALA A 57 0.49 -2.58 -1.06
CA ALA A 57 0.50 -3.09 0.31
C ALA A 57 1.71 -4.00 0.60
N ALA A 58 2.11 -4.82 -0.38
CA ALA A 58 3.23 -5.76 -0.25
C ALA A 58 4.60 -5.08 -0.37
N LYS A 59 4.78 -4.20 -1.36
CA LYS A 59 6.09 -3.60 -1.69
C LYS A 59 6.31 -2.28 -0.96
N ASN A 60 5.35 -1.37 -1.06
CA ASN A 60 5.48 0.03 -0.65
C ASN A 60 4.96 0.27 0.77
N GLY A 61 4.02 -0.54 1.26
CA GLY A 61 3.44 -0.46 2.61
C GLY A 61 1.97 -0.09 2.62
N VAL A 62 1.37 -0.19 3.81
CA VAL A 62 -0.08 0.02 4.01
C VAL A 62 -0.55 1.43 3.72
N LEU A 63 0.29 2.43 4.01
CA LEU A 63 -0.06 3.83 3.81
C LEU A 63 -0.23 4.12 2.32
N GLU A 64 0.67 3.61 1.50
CA GLU A 64 0.64 3.74 0.04
C GLU A 64 -0.56 3.02 -0.57
N ALA A 65 -0.91 1.85 -0.02
CA ALA A 65 -2.11 1.12 -0.44
C ALA A 65 -3.40 1.86 -0.05
N ARG A 66 -3.45 2.41 1.18
CA ARG A 66 -4.57 3.24 1.65
C ARG A 66 -4.74 4.48 0.77
N ASP A 67 -3.66 5.19 0.50
CA ASP A 67 -3.68 6.40 -0.32
C ASP A 67 -4.25 6.10 -1.71
N TYR A 68 -3.79 5.03 -2.34
CA TYR A 68 -4.35 4.57 -3.62
C TYR A 68 -5.85 4.30 -3.55
N VAL A 69 -6.34 3.65 -2.50
CA VAL A 69 -7.78 3.41 -2.30
C VAL A 69 -8.55 4.72 -2.16
N LEU A 70 -8.00 5.71 -1.44
CA LEU A 70 -8.62 7.03 -1.30
C LEU A 70 -8.65 7.79 -2.64
N VAL A 71 -7.57 7.73 -3.42
CA VAL A 71 -7.52 8.30 -4.77
C VAL A 71 -8.60 7.67 -5.65
N LYS A 72 -8.74 6.33 -5.64
CA LYS A 72 -9.77 5.63 -6.40
C LYS A 72 -11.20 5.95 -5.96
N LYS A 73 -11.40 6.22 -4.67
CA LYS A 73 -12.68 6.74 -4.15
C LYS A 73 -12.95 8.14 -4.70
N ASN A 74 -11.95 9.02 -4.66
CA ASN A 74 -12.08 10.41 -5.12
C ASN A 74 -12.33 10.50 -6.63
N GLU A 75 -11.74 9.60 -7.42
CA GLU A 75 -12.01 9.43 -8.85
C GLU A 75 -13.41 8.85 -9.14
N GLY A 76 -14.16 8.40 -8.13
CA GLY A 76 -15.47 7.76 -8.30
C GLY A 76 -15.42 6.31 -8.81
N ILE A 77 -14.24 5.67 -8.82
CA ILE A 77 -14.07 4.27 -9.25
C ILE A 77 -14.64 3.30 -8.21
N ILE A 78 -14.58 3.67 -6.93
CA ILE A 78 -15.15 2.90 -5.82
C ILE A 78 -15.98 3.82 -4.91
N ASP A 79 -17.03 3.25 -4.33
CA ASP A 79 -17.86 3.94 -3.33
C ASP A 79 -17.15 4.08 -1.97
N GLU A 80 -17.63 5.01 -1.14
CA GLU A 80 -17.18 5.19 0.23
C GLU A 80 -17.20 3.88 1.04
N SER A 81 -18.26 3.09 0.93
CA SER A 81 -18.43 1.83 1.65
C SER A 81 -17.33 0.83 1.28
N THR A 82 -17.04 0.71 -0.02
CA THR A 82 -15.97 -0.15 -0.54
C THR A 82 -14.60 0.36 -0.12
N SER A 83 -14.37 1.66 -0.19
CA SER A 83 -13.12 2.28 0.23
C SER A 83 -12.80 1.99 1.70
N LYS A 84 -13.80 2.11 2.59
CA LYS A 84 -13.65 1.85 4.02
C LYS A 84 -13.30 0.39 4.29
N ARG A 85 -13.99 -0.55 3.63
CA ARG A 85 -13.72 -1.99 3.73
C ARG A 85 -12.33 -2.37 3.24
N LEU A 86 -11.87 -1.78 2.14
CA LEU A 86 -10.52 -2.01 1.62
C LEU A 86 -9.45 -1.50 2.57
N ILE A 87 -9.62 -0.30 3.11
CA ILE A 87 -8.66 0.27 4.07
C ILE A 87 -8.58 -0.62 5.30
N ASP A 88 -9.71 -1.05 5.84
CA ASP A 88 -9.78 -1.95 7.00
C ASP A 88 -9.06 -3.28 6.73
N LEU A 89 -9.36 -3.92 5.58
CA LEU A 89 -8.70 -5.14 5.13
C LEU A 89 -7.18 -4.97 4.99
N ILE A 90 -6.73 -3.86 4.41
CA ILE A 90 -5.29 -3.55 4.29
C ILE A 90 -4.65 -3.50 5.67
N TYR A 91 -5.26 -2.83 6.64
CA TYR A 91 -4.69 -2.74 7.98
C TYR A 91 -4.71 -4.08 8.71
N ASP A 92 -5.83 -4.82 8.69
CA ASP A 92 -5.96 -6.11 9.38
C ASP A 92 -4.94 -7.15 8.91
N TYR A 93 -4.69 -7.19 7.60
CA TYR A 93 -3.75 -8.13 6.99
C TYR A 93 -2.31 -7.65 6.97
N SER A 94 -1.98 -6.57 7.68
CA SER A 94 -0.65 -5.99 7.65
C SER A 94 0.09 -6.05 8.97
N THR A 95 1.38 -6.37 8.87
CA THR A 95 2.29 -6.52 10.01
C THR A 95 3.48 -5.58 9.88
N TYR A 96 4.09 -5.23 11.01
CA TYR A 96 5.34 -4.47 11.02
C TYR A 96 6.49 -5.39 10.59
N ARG A 97 7.28 -4.95 9.59
CA ARG A 97 8.44 -5.67 9.07
C ARG A 97 9.70 -4.81 9.11
#